data_AF-A0A9W7DZ02-F1
#
_entry.id   AF-A0A9W7DZ02-F1
#
_cell.length_a   1.000
_cell.length_b   1.000
_cell.length_c   1.000
_cell.angle_alpha   90.00
_cell.angle_beta   90.00
_cell.angle_gamma   90.00
#
_symmetry.space_group_name_H-M   'P 1'
#
loop_
_entity.id
_entity.type
_entity.pdbx_description
1 polymer ?
#
loop_
_entity_poly.entity_id
_entity_poly.type
_entity_poly.pdbx_seq_one_letter_code
_entity_poly.pdbx_strand_id
1 'polypeptide(L)'
;MPNPAKTPLLRDDPPYSRTTSRSSMSAMTPSQIIKTFVLMAICFSANHGAVTACLGLSSSRLGDLTFLDADLGTWQSGALYLSYTLSAVFGATLIVKRLGARDGIFTGLVIYCVYVSCFLLASIVPDTAKWPVAITGALIGGVGGGFLWTAQGAYFGKTAEAYALAAAIPKEEATAYLGGIFAFFYLFEEVVLKALSTLITETLGLDWLVVFITYTIISALSAFGILFVHKFPVEVDEDDSKPLCYKVQSATRLLSTDPKMKYMIPLNAVFGFAAAFLTAYVAGQVVSRADLDNYIGVFTAIPAGVAAILSLVTGRVAKYTGKGPVLIGGAVAFGCLAAMFMIYPEGDSWAFLITAFTLMGIGRSTFEGTLRATFADYFSKDLEGAFANIILQSGLSSATAFFLFPHFGCSKDSSSTYCVEYKDGSYHNVLVLELVVILTAVLAIFGYLRASALDRKEKEKDRLAKEFANPV
;
A
#
# COMPACT_ATOMS: atom_id res chain seq x y z
N MET A 1 43.77 69.02 9.57
CA MET A 1 44.80 67.98 9.38
C MET A 1 44.16 66.61 9.61
N PRO A 2 43.93 65.82 8.56
CA PRO A 2 43.45 64.44 8.65
C PRO A 2 44.58 63.41 8.42
N ASN A 3 44.58 62.27 9.12
CA ASN A 3 45.23 61.01 8.72
C ASN A 3 44.77 59.86 9.65
N PRO A 4 44.78 58.58 9.23
CA PRO A 4 43.96 58.00 8.16
C PRO A 4 43.24 56.69 8.54
N ALA A 5 42.24 56.35 7.72
CA ALA A 5 41.88 55.01 7.24
C ALA A 5 41.90 53.82 8.20
N LYS A 6 40.70 53.37 8.59
CA LYS A 6 40.37 51.93 8.61
C LYS A 6 39.08 51.72 7.83
N THR A 7 39.25 51.25 6.60
CA THR A 7 38.22 50.71 5.72
C THR A 7 37.46 49.60 6.44
N PRO A 8 36.12 49.55 6.40
CA PRO A 8 35.40 48.32 6.74
C PRO A 8 35.64 47.33 5.61
N LEU A 9 36.30 46.21 5.92
CA LEU A 9 36.36 45.07 5.01
C LEU A 9 34.92 44.59 4.78
N LEU A 10 34.42 44.80 3.57
CA LEU A 10 33.31 44.06 3.00
C LEU A 10 33.68 42.57 3.06
N ARG A 11 33.10 41.85 4.00
CA ARG A 11 33.11 40.40 4.01
C ARG A 11 31.91 39.98 3.17
N ASP A 12 32.17 39.69 1.90
CA ASP A 12 31.27 38.94 1.05
C ASP A 12 31.20 37.49 1.58
N ASP A 13 30.51 37.30 2.70
CA ASP A 13 30.08 35.96 3.10
C ASP A 13 28.78 35.66 2.31
N PRO A 14 28.76 34.68 1.39
CA PRO A 14 27.54 34.30 0.72
C PRO A 14 26.54 33.78 1.77
N PRO A 15 25.24 34.12 1.68
CA PRO A 15 24.27 33.50 2.54
C PRO A 15 24.22 32.03 2.13
N TYR A 16 24.48 31.12 3.08
CA TYR A 16 24.43 29.66 2.96
C TYR A 16 25.78 28.93 2.77
N SER A 17 26.71 29.06 3.73
CA SER A 17 27.74 28.03 3.95
C SER A 17 27.18 26.91 4.84
N ARG A 18 26.52 25.93 4.20
CA ARG A 18 26.11 24.64 4.80
C ARG A 18 27.37 23.78 5.03
N THR A 19 28.18 24.14 6.01
CA THR A 19 29.43 23.43 6.33
C THR A 19 29.26 22.61 7.61
N THR A 20 28.64 21.43 7.47
CA THR A 20 28.88 20.16 8.22
C THR A 20 27.75 19.14 7.99
N SER A 21 27.47 18.81 6.73
CA SER A 21 26.93 17.49 6.38
C SER A 21 27.54 17.11 5.05
N ARG A 22 28.73 16.49 5.08
CA ARG A 22 29.20 15.72 3.94
C ARG A 22 28.15 14.61 3.78
N SER A 23 27.32 14.72 2.74
CA SER A 23 26.42 13.65 2.38
C SER A 23 27.24 12.36 2.30
N SER A 24 26.77 11.30 2.95
CA SER A 24 27.51 10.05 3.12
C SER A 24 27.81 9.33 1.79
N MET A 25 27.23 9.81 0.68
CA MET A 25 27.52 9.37 -0.70
C MET A 25 28.34 10.36 -1.52
N SER A 26 28.86 11.45 -0.93
CA SER A 26 29.61 12.50 -1.67
C SER A 26 30.87 12.01 -2.41
N ALA A 27 31.39 10.83 -2.05
CA ALA A 27 32.50 10.16 -2.73
C ALA A 27 32.07 9.09 -3.77
N MET A 28 30.77 8.80 -3.87
CA MET A 28 30.25 7.79 -4.79
C MET A 28 29.94 8.40 -6.16
N THR A 29 30.29 7.66 -7.22
CA THR A 29 29.87 7.99 -8.58
C THR A 29 28.35 7.79 -8.77
N PRO A 30 27.70 8.48 -9.73
CA PRO A 30 26.28 8.28 -10.03
C PRO A 30 25.91 6.80 -10.28
N SER A 31 26.78 6.06 -10.97
CA SER A 31 26.60 4.63 -11.21
C SER A 31 26.62 3.80 -9.93
N GLN A 32 27.48 4.12 -8.96
CA GLN A 32 27.50 3.41 -7.66
C GLN A 32 26.24 3.69 -6.84
N ILE A 33 25.72 4.93 -6.90
CA ILE A 33 24.47 5.31 -6.25
C ILE A 33 23.29 4.54 -6.85
N ILE A 34 23.22 4.44 -8.19
CA ILE A 34 22.21 3.63 -8.86
C ILE A 34 22.32 2.15 -8.46
N LYS A 35 23.53 1.57 -8.45
CA LYS A 35 23.72 0.15 -8.09
C LYS A 35 23.20 -0.17 -6.68
N THR A 36 23.49 0.69 -5.70
CA THR A 36 22.99 0.46 -4.33
C THR A 36 21.47 0.67 -4.23
N PHE A 37 20.92 1.62 -4.98
CA PHE A 37 19.46 1.83 -5.04
C PHE A 37 18.73 0.65 -5.69
N VAL A 38 19.26 0.14 -6.81
CA VAL A 38 18.70 -1.02 -7.51
C VAL A 38 18.75 -2.25 -6.63
N LEU A 39 19.86 -2.49 -5.91
CA LEU A 39 19.93 -3.57 -4.93
C LEU A 39 18.85 -3.42 -3.84
N MET A 40 18.68 -2.22 -3.29
CA MET A 40 17.61 -1.95 -2.32
C MET A 40 16.23 -2.23 -2.94
N ALA A 41 15.98 -1.77 -4.16
CA ALA A 41 14.71 -1.96 -4.84
C ALA A 41 14.39 -3.45 -5.06
N ILE A 42 15.35 -4.24 -5.56
CA ILE A 42 15.21 -5.69 -5.76
C ILE A 42 14.93 -6.39 -4.41
N CYS A 43 15.78 -6.17 -3.40
CA CYS A 43 15.60 -6.84 -2.11
C CYS A 43 14.29 -6.43 -1.40
N PHE A 44 13.93 -5.16 -1.46
CA PHE A 44 12.65 -4.69 -0.91
C PHE A 44 11.48 -5.35 -1.63
N SER A 45 11.53 -5.40 -2.96
CA SER A 45 10.45 -5.90 -3.81
C SER A 45 10.27 -7.41 -3.65
N ALA A 46 11.35 -8.17 -3.51
CA ALA A 46 11.28 -9.63 -3.43
C ALA A 46 10.71 -10.06 -2.08
N ASN A 47 11.15 -9.42 -0.99
CA ASN A 47 10.58 -9.66 0.33
C ASN A 47 9.10 -9.24 0.39
N HIS A 48 8.78 -8.02 -0.07
CA HIS A 48 7.40 -7.54 -0.05
C HIS A 48 6.49 -8.35 -0.99
N GLY A 49 6.99 -8.78 -2.15
CA GLY A 49 6.26 -9.62 -3.09
C GLY A 49 5.89 -10.95 -2.47
N ALA A 50 6.82 -11.60 -1.74
CA ALA A 50 6.55 -12.82 -0.98
C ALA A 50 5.47 -12.59 0.10
N VAL A 51 5.54 -11.49 0.83
CA VAL A 51 4.52 -11.08 1.83
C VAL A 51 3.14 -10.93 1.17
N THR A 52 3.05 -10.23 0.05
CA THR A 52 1.77 -10.03 -0.65
C THR A 52 1.27 -11.29 -1.35
N ALA A 53 2.15 -12.21 -1.72
CA ALA A 53 1.78 -13.51 -2.23
C ALA A 53 1.15 -14.36 -1.12
N CYS A 54 1.79 -14.45 0.07
CA CYS A 54 1.18 -15.08 1.25
C CYS A 54 -0.18 -14.46 1.59
N LEU A 55 -0.30 -13.13 1.59
CA LEU A 55 -1.56 -12.44 1.83
C LEU A 55 -2.63 -12.76 0.76
N GLY A 56 -2.24 -12.90 -0.51
CA GLY A 56 -3.17 -13.31 -1.57
C GLY A 56 -3.66 -14.75 -1.42
N LEU A 57 -2.86 -15.60 -0.77
CA LEU A 57 -3.18 -17.01 -0.51
C LEU A 57 -3.91 -17.23 0.83
N SER A 58 -3.96 -16.23 1.72
CA SER A 58 -4.38 -16.40 3.12
C SER A 58 -5.74 -17.08 3.26
N SER A 59 -6.80 -16.49 2.70
CA SER A 59 -8.18 -16.99 2.74
C SER A 59 -8.40 -18.28 1.96
N SER A 60 -7.44 -18.71 1.13
CA SER A 60 -7.54 -19.98 0.39
C SER A 60 -6.78 -21.13 1.06
N ARG A 61 -5.76 -20.84 1.89
CA ARG A 61 -4.78 -21.83 2.38
C ARG A 61 -4.67 -21.97 3.89
N LEU A 62 -5.04 -20.97 4.69
CA LEU A 62 -4.86 -21.07 6.15
C LEU A 62 -5.96 -21.89 6.85
N GLY A 63 -7.04 -22.25 6.15
CA GLY A 63 -8.03 -23.23 6.59
C GLY A 63 -9.28 -22.63 7.24
N ASP A 64 -10.29 -23.49 7.34
CA ASP A 64 -11.69 -23.08 7.28
C ASP A 64 -12.41 -23.04 8.64
N LEU A 65 -12.06 -23.87 9.64
CA LEU A 65 -12.71 -23.84 10.95
C LEU A 65 -11.78 -23.34 12.06
N THR A 66 -12.19 -22.26 12.71
CA THR A 66 -11.50 -21.72 13.89
C THR A 66 -12.45 -21.56 15.06
N PHE A 67 -11.90 -21.31 16.25
CA PHE A 67 -12.61 -21.10 17.52
C PHE A 67 -13.74 -20.05 17.48
N LEU A 68 -13.81 -19.22 16.43
CA LEU A 68 -14.81 -18.15 16.24
C LEU A 68 -15.74 -18.38 15.03
N ASP A 69 -15.84 -19.62 14.52
CA ASP A 69 -16.71 -19.99 13.39
C ASP A 69 -16.46 -19.15 12.11
N ALA A 70 -15.18 -18.94 11.78
CA ALA A 70 -14.78 -18.17 10.62
C ALA A 70 -13.41 -18.58 10.06
N ASP A 71 -13.23 -18.36 8.75
CA ASP A 71 -12.00 -18.58 7.99
C ASP A 71 -10.77 -17.89 8.64
N LEU A 72 -9.73 -18.69 8.94
CA LEU A 72 -8.49 -18.21 9.56
C LEU A 72 -7.79 -17.17 8.68
N GLY A 73 -7.78 -17.39 7.36
CA GLY A 73 -7.10 -16.49 6.43
C GLY A 73 -7.68 -15.08 6.43
N THR A 74 -9.01 -15.00 6.54
CA THR A 74 -9.76 -13.76 6.65
C THR A 74 -9.46 -13.02 7.95
N TRP A 75 -9.50 -13.70 9.10
CA TRP A 75 -9.12 -13.10 10.40
C TRP A 75 -7.67 -12.65 10.46
N GLN A 76 -6.76 -13.48 9.95
CA GLN A 76 -5.35 -13.16 9.80
C GLN A 76 -5.18 -11.86 8.99
N SER A 77 -5.86 -11.75 7.85
CA SER A 77 -5.80 -10.57 6.99
C SER A 77 -6.34 -9.32 7.71
N GLY A 78 -7.48 -9.44 8.42
CA GLY A 78 -8.02 -8.36 9.24
C GLY A 78 -7.03 -7.88 10.32
N ALA A 79 -6.42 -8.82 11.05
CA ALA A 79 -5.41 -8.52 12.08
C ALA A 79 -4.16 -7.84 11.49
N LEU A 80 -3.71 -8.28 10.32
CA LEU A 80 -2.60 -7.68 9.59
C LEU A 80 -2.91 -6.22 9.23
N TYR A 81 -4.05 -5.97 8.58
CA TYR A 81 -4.43 -4.61 8.17
C TYR A 81 -4.67 -3.68 9.35
N LEU A 82 -5.28 -4.17 10.44
CA LEU A 82 -5.47 -3.38 11.65
C LEU A 82 -4.11 -3.02 12.29
N SER A 83 -3.24 -4.02 12.50
CA SER A 83 -1.91 -3.82 13.07
C SER A 83 -1.04 -2.90 12.20
N TYR A 84 -1.07 -3.08 10.88
CA TYR A 84 -0.43 -2.20 9.90
C TYR A 84 -0.92 -0.76 10.00
N THR A 85 -2.23 -0.57 10.05
CA THR A 85 -2.82 0.77 10.09
C THR A 85 -2.42 1.49 11.36
N LEU A 86 -2.50 0.80 12.50
CA LEU A 86 -2.10 1.35 13.79
C LEU A 86 -0.60 1.65 13.81
N SER A 87 0.27 0.72 13.44
CA SER A 87 1.73 0.94 13.47
C SER A 87 2.21 2.00 12.46
N ALA A 88 1.54 2.16 11.31
CA ALA A 88 1.88 3.17 10.31
C ALA A 88 1.65 4.60 10.80
N VAL A 89 0.60 4.79 11.62
CA VAL A 89 0.25 6.10 12.19
C VAL A 89 0.83 6.31 13.58
N PHE A 90 1.04 5.24 14.34
CA PHE A 90 1.65 5.25 15.66
C PHE A 90 3.09 4.72 15.59
N GLY A 91 4.07 5.60 15.76
CA GLY A 91 5.46 5.17 16.00
C GLY A 91 6.32 4.87 14.76
N ALA A 92 5.76 4.77 13.56
CA ALA A 92 6.56 4.58 12.35
C ALA A 92 7.68 5.62 12.18
N THR A 93 7.37 6.91 12.37
CA THR A 93 8.39 7.98 12.27
C THR A 93 9.44 7.87 13.37
N LEU A 94 9.05 7.52 14.60
CA LEU A 94 9.98 7.38 15.72
C LEU A 94 10.97 6.22 15.49
N ILE A 95 10.47 5.08 15.03
CA ILE A 95 11.29 3.91 14.70
C ILE A 95 12.32 4.27 13.63
N VAL A 96 11.88 4.91 12.54
CA VAL A 96 12.77 5.27 11.42
C VAL A 96 13.77 6.35 11.82
N LYS A 97 13.39 7.32 12.65
CA LYS A 97 14.32 8.32 13.20
C LYS A 97 15.41 7.67 14.03
N ARG A 98 15.07 6.70 14.89
CA ARG A 98 16.05 6.03 15.77
C ARG A 98 16.97 5.05 15.03
N LEU A 99 16.42 4.25 14.12
CA LEU A 99 17.19 3.25 13.39
C LEU A 99 17.95 3.84 12.20
N GLY A 100 17.43 4.91 11.60
CA GLY A 100 17.85 5.39 10.28
C GLY A 100 17.13 4.64 9.15
N ALA A 101 17.21 5.19 7.94
CA ALA A 101 16.41 4.72 6.81
C ALA A 101 16.74 3.28 6.37
N ARG A 102 18.02 2.95 6.16
CA ARG A 102 18.44 1.61 5.70
C ARG A 102 18.17 0.54 6.75
N ASP A 103 18.49 0.80 8.01
CA ASP A 103 18.26 -0.18 9.10
C ASP A 103 16.76 -0.29 9.42
N GLY A 104 15.99 0.80 9.27
CA GLY A 104 14.53 0.74 9.32
C GLY A 104 13.96 -0.18 8.23
N ILE A 105 14.49 -0.13 6.99
CA ILE A 105 14.10 -1.09 5.95
C ILE A 105 14.47 -2.51 6.38
N PHE A 106 15.72 -2.74 6.78
CA PHE A 106 16.21 -4.06 7.20
C PHE A 106 15.34 -4.66 8.32
N THR A 107 15.07 -3.92 9.38
CA THR A 107 14.24 -4.37 10.50
C THR A 107 12.81 -4.68 10.04
N GLY A 108 12.23 -3.85 9.18
CA GLY A 108 10.90 -4.11 8.62
C GLY A 108 10.86 -5.40 7.78
N LEU A 109 11.86 -5.63 6.94
CA LEU A 109 11.96 -6.86 6.13
C LEU A 109 12.19 -8.11 6.98
N VAL A 110 12.99 -8.02 8.06
CA VAL A 110 13.18 -9.14 9.01
C VAL A 110 11.87 -9.48 9.72
N ILE A 111 11.09 -8.49 10.13
CA ILE A 111 9.76 -8.70 10.72
C ILE A 111 8.82 -9.36 9.70
N TYR A 112 8.89 -8.97 8.43
CA TYR A 112 8.17 -9.64 7.36
C TYR A 112 8.63 -11.08 7.09
N CYS A 113 9.91 -11.41 7.27
CA CYS A 113 10.36 -12.80 7.23
C CYS A 113 9.66 -13.64 8.31
N VAL A 114 9.43 -13.09 9.52
CA VAL A 114 8.66 -13.76 10.57
C VAL A 114 7.22 -14.00 10.13
N TYR A 115 6.56 -12.98 9.56
CA TYR A 115 5.20 -13.11 9.03
C TYR A 115 5.09 -14.21 7.96
N VAL A 116 5.97 -14.21 6.96
CA VAL A 116 6.01 -15.24 5.90
C VAL A 116 6.29 -16.63 6.50
N SER A 117 7.22 -16.72 7.46
CA SER A 117 7.52 -17.98 8.15
C SER A 117 6.32 -18.52 8.94
N CYS A 118 5.43 -17.67 9.44
CA CYS A 118 4.21 -18.12 10.11
C CYS A 118 3.26 -18.86 9.17
N PHE A 119 3.24 -18.59 7.85
CA PHE A 119 2.47 -19.40 6.88
C PHE A 119 3.08 -20.79 6.71
N LEU A 120 4.42 -20.85 6.65
CA LEU A 120 5.13 -22.12 6.62
C LEU A 120 4.86 -22.94 7.90
N LEU A 121 4.98 -22.30 9.07
CA LEU A 121 4.69 -22.94 10.35
C LEU A 121 3.24 -23.40 10.45
N ALA A 122 2.27 -22.57 10.02
CA ALA A 122 0.85 -22.93 9.99
C ALA A 122 0.57 -24.16 9.10
N SER A 123 1.43 -24.45 8.13
CA SER A 123 1.30 -25.63 7.25
C SER A 123 1.78 -26.95 7.89
N ILE A 124 2.55 -26.89 8.98
CA ILE A 124 3.16 -28.07 9.62
C ILE A 124 2.72 -28.30 11.07
N VAL A 125 2.20 -27.27 11.74
CA VAL A 125 1.71 -27.40 13.13
C VAL A 125 0.32 -28.06 13.18
N PRO A 126 -0.05 -28.70 14.31
CA PRO A 126 -1.40 -29.21 14.52
C PRO A 126 -2.46 -28.10 14.41
N ASP A 127 -3.70 -28.46 14.05
CA ASP A 127 -4.80 -27.50 13.84
C ASP A 127 -5.04 -26.59 15.06
N THR A 128 -4.86 -27.11 16.27
CA THR A 128 -4.98 -26.34 17.53
C THR A 128 -3.97 -25.20 17.66
N ALA A 129 -2.83 -25.29 16.98
CA ALA A 129 -1.77 -24.29 16.99
C ALA A 129 -1.76 -23.36 15.75
N LYS A 130 -2.52 -23.68 14.70
CA LYS A 130 -2.57 -22.87 13.46
C LYS A 130 -3.06 -21.45 13.73
N TRP A 131 -4.13 -21.32 14.52
CA TRP A 131 -4.74 -20.03 14.84
C TRP A 131 -3.80 -19.05 15.54
N PRO A 132 -3.18 -19.39 16.70
CA PRO A 132 -2.25 -18.49 17.36
C PRO A 132 -1.03 -18.18 16.50
N VAL A 133 -0.52 -19.12 15.69
CA VAL A 133 0.61 -18.89 14.78
C VAL A 133 0.25 -17.87 13.70
N ALA A 134 -0.88 -18.04 13.00
CA ALA A 134 -1.30 -17.16 11.92
C ALA A 134 -1.63 -15.75 12.43
N ILE A 135 -2.39 -15.62 13.52
CA ILE A 135 -2.77 -14.32 14.08
C ILE A 135 -1.56 -13.59 14.66
N THR A 136 -0.66 -14.29 15.37
CA THR A 136 0.57 -13.68 15.88
C THR A 136 1.45 -13.20 14.73
N GLY A 137 1.61 -14.03 13.70
CA GLY A 137 2.31 -13.64 12.47
C GLY A 137 1.72 -12.38 11.86
N ALA A 138 0.39 -12.28 11.72
CA ALA A 138 -0.30 -11.12 11.18
C ALA A 138 -0.04 -9.84 11.97
N LEU A 139 -0.15 -9.90 13.30
CA LEU A 139 0.09 -8.75 14.17
C LEU A 139 1.53 -8.26 14.05
N ILE A 140 2.50 -9.18 14.07
CA ILE A 140 3.93 -8.89 13.89
C ILE A 140 4.18 -8.30 12.50
N GLY A 141 3.67 -8.93 11.45
CA GLY A 141 3.78 -8.46 10.07
C GLY A 141 3.22 -7.05 9.90
N GLY A 142 2.07 -6.76 10.51
CA GLY A 142 1.46 -5.43 10.46
C GLY A 142 2.37 -4.36 11.07
N VAL A 143 3.02 -4.65 12.21
CA VAL A 143 4.01 -3.74 12.80
C VAL A 143 5.17 -3.49 11.85
N GLY A 144 5.73 -4.55 11.25
CA GLY A 144 6.82 -4.44 10.26
C GLY A 144 6.44 -3.55 9.07
N GLY A 145 5.27 -3.79 8.49
CA GLY A 145 4.77 -3.04 7.35
C GLY A 145 4.53 -1.56 7.63
N GLY A 146 4.10 -1.19 8.83
CA GLY A 146 3.73 0.18 9.14
C GLY A 146 4.90 1.17 9.08
N PHE A 147 6.07 0.78 9.58
CA PHE A 147 7.26 1.63 9.53
C PHE A 147 8.14 1.37 8.30
N LEU A 148 8.06 0.20 7.69
CA LEU A 148 8.86 -0.18 6.51
C LEU A 148 8.72 0.84 5.38
N TRP A 149 7.50 1.25 5.04
CA TRP A 149 7.25 2.25 4.00
C TRP A 149 7.76 3.65 4.35
N THR A 150 7.72 4.01 5.64
CA THR A 150 8.32 5.27 6.11
C THR A 150 9.85 5.23 5.95
N ALA A 151 10.48 4.09 6.26
CA ALA A 151 11.91 3.87 6.09
C ALA A 151 12.33 3.90 4.61
N GLN A 152 11.55 3.24 3.75
CA GLN A 152 11.75 3.21 2.30
C GLN A 152 11.66 4.62 1.70
N GLY A 153 10.65 5.40 2.06
CA GLY A 153 10.50 6.78 1.58
C GLY A 153 11.66 7.68 2.01
N ALA A 154 12.12 7.55 3.27
CA ALA A 154 13.29 8.27 3.76
C ALA A 154 14.58 7.87 3.02
N TYR A 155 14.78 6.57 2.78
CA TYR A 155 15.94 6.07 2.02
C TYR A 155 15.91 6.58 0.58
N PHE A 156 14.76 6.46 -0.07
CA PHE A 156 14.51 6.94 -1.42
C PHE A 156 14.84 8.43 -1.55
N GLY A 157 14.31 9.27 -0.66
CA GLY A 157 14.53 10.71 -0.69
C GLY A 157 16.01 11.09 -0.54
N LYS A 158 16.73 10.41 0.37
CA LYS A 158 18.17 10.62 0.56
C LYS A 158 18.98 10.19 -0.66
N THR A 159 18.64 9.06 -1.27
CA THR A 159 19.31 8.59 -2.48
C THR A 159 19.01 9.46 -3.69
N ALA A 160 17.78 9.97 -3.83
CA ALA A 160 17.41 10.90 -4.90
C ALA A 160 18.20 12.21 -4.79
N GLU A 161 18.37 12.74 -3.58
CA GLU A 161 19.20 13.93 -3.34
C GLU A 161 20.68 13.66 -3.63
N ALA A 162 21.23 12.54 -3.16
CA ALA A 162 22.61 12.17 -3.44
C ALA A 162 22.85 11.99 -4.95
N TYR A 163 21.92 11.35 -5.66
CA TYR A 163 22.00 11.14 -7.10
C TYR A 163 21.90 12.45 -7.88
N ALA A 164 20.97 13.34 -7.52
CA ALA A 164 20.81 14.66 -8.13
C ALA A 164 22.11 15.47 -8.06
N LEU A 165 22.75 15.50 -6.88
CA LEU A 165 24.03 16.18 -6.67
C LEU A 165 25.16 15.54 -7.48
N ALA A 166 25.28 14.20 -7.45
CA ALA A 166 26.37 13.50 -8.13
C ALA A 166 26.24 13.55 -9.66
N ALA A 167 25.02 13.56 -10.20
CA ALA A 167 24.74 13.60 -11.63
C ALA A 167 24.53 15.03 -12.17
N ALA A 168 24.56 16.06 -11.31
CA ALA A 168 24.30 17.46 -11.64
C ALA A 168 22.96 17.69 -12.37
N ILE A 169 21.89 17.03 -11.89
CA ILE A 169 20.52 17.15 -12.41
C ILE A 169 19.57 17.69 -11.32
N PRO A 170 18.40 18.24 -11.70
CA PRO A 170 17.36 18.63 -10.73
C PRO A 170 16.89 17.46 -9.85
N LYS A 171 16.53 17.74 -8.59
CA LYS A 171 16.06 16.71 -7.63
C LYS A 171 14.78 16.03 -8.11
N GLU A 172 13.93 16.78 -8.81
CA GLU A 172 12.68 16.30 -9.40
C GLU A 172 12.94 15.26 -10.49
N GLU A 173 13.96 15.47 -11.31
CA GLU A 173 14.38 14.54 -12.37
C GLU A 173 14.97 13.26 -11.76
N ALA A 174 15.87 13.39 -10.79
CA ALA A 174 16.41 12.26 -10.03
C ALA A 174 15.30 11.44 -9.34
N THR A 175 14.35 12.12 -8.71
CA THR A 175 13.19 11.50 -8.05
C THR A 175 12.34 10.73 -9.06
N ALA A 176 12.03 11.30 -10.22
CA ALA A 176 11.25 10.63 -11.25
C ALA A 176 11.98 9.37 -11.78
N TYR A 177 13.28 9.48 -12.02
CA TYR A 177 14.09 8.37 -12.54
C TYR A 177 14.19 7.20 -11.55
N LEU A 178 14.60 7.46 -10.30
CA LEU A 178 14.67 6.43 -9.26
C LEU A 178 13.28 5.88 -8.92
N GLY A 179 12.25 6.71 -8.97
CA GLY A 179 10.86 6.30 -8.80
C GLY A 179 10.44 5.26 -9.84
N GLY A 180 10.80 5.47 -11.10
CA GLY A 180 10.57 4.51 -12.18
C GLY A 180 11.28 3.17 -11.96
N ILE A 181 12.55 3.20 -11.54
CA ILE A 181 13.32 1.99 -11.21
C ILE A 181 12.65 1.20 -10.08
N PHE A 182 12.32 1.88 -8.98
CA PHE A 182 11.67 1.22 -7.84
C PHE A 182 10.31 0.63 -8.22
N ALA A 183 9.48 1.40 -8.93
CA ALA A 183 8.17 0.94 -9.37
C ALA A 183 8.25 -0.31 -10.27
N PHE A 184 9.24 -0.37 -11.18
CA PHE A 184 9.45 -1.54 -12.03
C PHE A 184 9.71 -2.80 -11.20
N PHE A 185 10.73 -2.81 -10.34
CA PHE A 185 11.05 -3.99 -9.53
C PHE A 185 9.91 -4.35 -8.58
N TYR A 186 9.30 -3.35 -7.94
CA TYR A 186 8.22 -3.55 -6.99
C TYR A 186 7.04 -4.30 -7.61
N LEU A 187 6.58 -3.84 -8.77
CA LEU A 187 5.43 -4.44 -9.45
C LEU A 187 5.78 -5.74 -10.17
N PHE A 188 6.96 -5.79 -10.79
CA PHE A 188 7.42 -7.00 -11.49
C PHE A 188 7.54 -8.18 -10.53
N GLU A 189 8.20 -7.99 -9.39
CA GLU A 189 8.40 -9.06 -8.42
C GLU A 189 7.11 -9.41 -7.65
N GLU A 190 6.19 -8.45 -7.44
CA GLU A 190 4.85 -8.77 -6.93
C GLU A 190 4.11 -9.74 -7.88
N VAL A 191 4.11 -9.48 -9.19
CA VAL A 191 3.47 -10.35 -10.18
C VAL A 191 4.15 -11.72 -10.25
N VAL A 192 5.49 -11.74 -10.35
CA VAL A 192 6.27 -12.97 -10.45
C VAL A 192 6.07 -13.85 -9.22
N LEU A 193 6.19 -13.27 -8.01
CA LEU A 193 6.09 -14.06 -6.78
C LEU A 193 4.67 -14.55 -6.53
N LYS A 194 3.62 -13.82 -6.92
CA LYS A 194 2.25 -14.33 -6.83
C LYS A 194 2.01 -15.50 -7.79
N ALA A 195 2.41 -15.35 -9.05
CA ALA A 195 2.29 -16.41 -10.06
C ALA A 195 3.17 -17.64 -9.75
N LEU A 196 4.26 -17.46 -8.99
CA LEU A 196 5.17 -18.54 -8.59
C LEU A 196 4.46 -19.67 -7.82
N SER A 197 3.44 -19.36 -7.01
CA SER A 197 2.69 -20.41 -6.30
C SER A 197 2.02 -21.38 -7.25
N THR A 198 1.32 -20.88 -8.27
CA THR A 198 0.70 -21.72 -9.33
C THR A 198 1.73 -22.46 -10.16
N LEU A 199 2.89 -21.86 -10.46
CA LEU A 199 3.97 -22.59 -11.15
C LEU A 199 4.42 -23.81 -10.33
N ILE A 200 4.61 -23.64 -9.02
CA ILE A 200 5.04 -24.72 -8.11
C ILE A 200 3.96 -25.80 -7.97
N THR A 201 2.70 -25.42 -7.76
CA THR A 201 1.63 -26.37 -7.47
C THR A 201 1.10 -27.06 -8.71
N GLU A 202 0.80 -26.30 -9.77
CA GLU A 202 0.16 -26.84 -10.97
C GLU A 202 1.18 -27.41 -11.97
N THR A 203 2.26 -26.65 -12.26
CA THR A 203 3.21 -27.07 -13.32
C THR A 203 4.24 -28.07 -12.80
N LEU A 204 4.74 -27.87 -11.58
CA LEU A 204 5.71 -28.79 -10.97
C LEU A 204 5.06 -29.90 -10.13
N GLY A 205 3.75 -29.81 -9.84
CA GLY A 205 3.03 -30.80 -9.05
C GLY A 205 3.50 -30.90 -7.60
N LEU A 206 4.09 -29.82 -7.05
CA LEU A 206 4.65 -29.82 -5.70
C LEU A 206 3.65 -29.31 -4.66
N ASP A 207 3.81 -29.76 -3.43
CA ASP A 207 2.96 -29.37 -2.29
C ASP A 207 3.06 -27.85 -2.01
N TRP A 208 1.97 -27.26 -1.54
CA TRP A 208 1.89 -25.92 -0.96
C TRP A 208 2.94 -25.66 0.12
N LEU A 209 3.39 -26.68 0.84
CA LEU A 209 4.52 -26.56 1.76
C LEU A 209 5.78 -26.00 1.05
N VAL A 210 6.05 -26.44 -0.18
CA VAL A 210 7.19 -25.97 -0.99
C VAL A 210 7.03 -24.51 -1.39
N VAL A 211 5.79 -24.06 -1.64
CA VAL A 211 5.49 -22.64 -1.92
C VAL A 211 5.91 -21.77 -0.73
N PHE A 212 5.48 -22.12 0.48
CA PHE A 212 5.81 -21.32 1.67
C PHE A 212 7.28 -21.41 2.08
N ILE A 213 7.95 -22.56 1.85
CA ILE A 213 9.41 -22.67 1.99
C ILE A 213 10.09 -21.69 1.01
N THR A 214 9.67 -21.70 -0.25
CA THR A 214 10.24 -20.84 -1.30
C THR A 214 10.10 -19.36 -0.96
N TYR A 215 8.90 -18.92 -0.56
CA TYR A 215 8.68 -17.54 -0.13
C TYR A 215 9.50 -17.16 1.10
N THR A 216 9.64 -18.07 2.07
CA THR A 216 10.45 -17.83 3.26
C THR A 216 11.92 -17.62 2.88
N ILE A 217 12.48 -18.50 2.03
CA ILE A 217 13.87 -18.39 1.56
C ILE A 217 14.08 -17.07 0.80
N ILE A 218 13.20 -16.73 -0.15
CA ILE A 218 13.29 -15.49 -0.92
C ILE A 218 13.23 -14.28 0.01
N SER A 219 12.31 -14.26 0.99
CA SER A 219 12.21 -13.15 1.94
C SER A 219 13.47 -13.00 2.80
N ALA A 220 14.05 -14.11 3.27
CA ALA A 220 15.23 -14.11 4.12
C ALA A 220 16.49 -13.67 3.37
N LEU A 221 16.71 -14.20 2.16
CA LEU A 221 17.81 -13.79 1.29
C LEU A 221 17.71 -12.31 0.93
N SER A 222 16.49 -11.83 0.69
CA SER A 222 16.23 -10.42 0.39
C SER A 222 16.51 -9.51 1.58
N ALA A 223 16.10 -9.89 2.80
CA ALA A 223 16.44 -9.16 4.01
C ALA A 223 17.96 -9.14 4.25
N PHE A 224 18.65 -10.26 4.03
CA PHE A 224 20.11 -10.32 4.09
C PHE A 224 20.77 -9.40 3.04
N GLY A 225 20.22 -9.31 1.83
CA GLY A 225 20.69 -8.42 0.76
C GLY A 225 20.70 -6.94 1.17
N ILE A 226 19.77 -6.49 2.01
CA ILE A 226 19.75 -5.10 2.53
C ILE A 226 20.99 -4.78 3.37
N LEU A 227 21.68 -5.77 3.95
CA LEU A 227 22.93 -5.53 4.67
C LEU A 227 24.04 -4.97 3.76
N PHE A 228 23.96 -5.18 2.45
CA PHE A 228 24.91 -4.63 1.47
C PHE A 228 24.44 -3.30 0.87
N VAL A 229 23.24 -2.83 1.24
CA VAL A 229 22.73 -1.51 0.84
C VAL A 229 23.41 -0.42 1.69
N HIS A 230 23.79 0.67 1.02
CA HIS A 230 24.48 1.81 1.64
C HIS A 230 23.72 2.33 2.84
N LYS A 231 24.41 2.54 3.97
CA LYS A 231 23.82 3.08 5.19
C LYS A 231 24.09 4.58 5.29
N PHE A 232 23.02 5.37 5.21
CA PHE A 232 23.09 6.80 5.52
C PHE A 232 23.26 7.03 7.03
N PRO A 233 23.98 8.09 7.44
CA PRO A 233 24.05 8.48 8.84
C PRO A 233 22.64 8.82 9.34
N VAL A 234 22.40 8.49 10.60
CA VAL A 234 21.20 8.93 11.32
C VAL A 234 21.37 10.42 11.56
N GLU A 235 20.47 11.23 11.01
CA GLU A 235 20.44 12.67 11.26
C GLU A 235 19.82 12.89 12.63
N VAL A 236 20.52 13.64 13.48
CA VAL A 236 19.96 14.17 14.71
C VAL A 236 19.21 15.44 14.32
N ASP A 237 17.90 15.32 14.08
CA ASP A 237 17.03 16.49 13.92
C ASP A 237 16.99 17.25 15.24
N GLU A 238 17.22 18.57 15.22
CA GLU A 238 17.01 19.43 16.40
C GLU A 238 15.51 19.53 16.79
N ASP A 239 14.59 19.14 15.88
CA ASP A 239 13.15 19.06 16.13
C ASP A 239 12.70 17.65 16.57
N ASP A 240 13.19 17.23 17.73
CA ASP A 240 12.78 16.01 18.44
C ASP A 240 11.41 16.18 19.15
N SER A 241 10.70 17.29 18.87
CA SER A 241 9.50 17.72 19.59
C SER A 241 8.20 17.07 19.11
N LYS A 242 8.19 16.44 17.92
CA LYS A 242 6.96 15.86 17.35
C LYS A 242 6.52 14.63 18.16
N PRO A 243 5.33 14.64 18.79
CA PRO A 243 4.88 13.54 19.64
C PRO A 243 4.62 12.25 18.84
N LEU A 244 4.60 11.10 19.52
CA LEU A 244 4.33 9.77 18.93
C LEU A 244 3.04 9.73 18.10
N CYS A 245 2.02 10.47 18.55
CA CYS A 245 0.72 10.56 17.91
C CYS A 245 0.62 11.70 16.87
N TYR A 246 1.73 12.34 16.48
CA TYR A 246 1.69 13.51 15.58
C TYR A 246 0.97 13.22 14.25
N LYS A 247 1.22 12.06 13.62
CA LYS A 247 0.53 11.66 12.38
C LYS A 247 -0.98 11.53 12.59
N VAL A 248 -1.40 10.95 13.72
CA VAL A 248 -2.81 10.80 14.08
C VAL A 248 -3.44 12.15 14.39
N GLN A 249 -2.75 13.00 15.14
CA GLN A 249 -3.20 14.36 15.43
C GLN A 249 -3.35 15.17 14.13
N SER A 250 -2.38 15.07 13.22
CA SER A 250 -2.44 15.74 11.92
C SER A 250 -3.58 15.20 11.06
N ALA A 251 -3.76 13.88 11.01
CA ALA A 251 -4.86 13.26 10.29
C ALA A 251 -6.23 13.70 10.84
N THR A 252 -6.41 13.67 12.16
CA THR A 252 -7.63 14.09 12.85
C THR A 252 -7.89 15.58 12.71
N ARG A 253 -6.85 16.41 12.78
CA ARG A 253 -6.94 17.85 12.53
C ARG A 253 -7.45 18.08 11.11
N LEU A 254 -6.78 17.53 10.10
CA LEU A 254 -7.15 17.71 8.70
C LEU A 254 -8.58 17.22 8.42
N LEU A 255 -8.96 16.07 8.99
CA LEU A 255 -10.31 15.53 8.91
C LEU A 255 -11.37 16.46 9.54
N SER A 256 -11.01 17.17 10.60
CA SER A 256 -11.92 18.06 11.32
C SER A 256 -12.00 19.45 10.68
N THR A 257 -10.87 19.98 10.21
CA THR A 257 -10.73 21.35 9.72
C THR A 257 -11.04 21.50 8.24
N ASP A 258 -10.70 20.53 7.40
CA ASP A 258 -10.92 20.61 5.96
C ASP A 258 -12.14 19.75 5.55
N PRO A 259 -13.24 20.38 5.09
CA PRO A 259 -14.43 19.66 4.68
C PRO A 259 -14.18 18.73 3.48
N LYS A 260 -13.19 19.00 2.63
CA LYS A 260 -12.84 18.14 1.48
C LYS A 260 -12.45 16.74 1.96
N MET A 261 -11.72 16.62 3.08
CA MET A 261 -11.26 15.33 3.59
C MET A 261 -12.41 14.37 3.90
N LYS A 262 -13.50 14.88 4.48
CA LYS A 262 -14.70 14.06 4.81
C LYS A 262 -15.33 13.44 3.57
N TYR A 263 -15.39 14.21 2.48
CA TYR A 263 -15.92 13.73 1.21
C TYR A 263 -14.98 12.77 0.46
N MET A 264 -13.69 12.76 0.79
CA MET A 264 -12.72 11.84 0.20
C MET A 264 -12.67 10.47 0.91
N ILE A 265 -13.28 10.32 2.09
CA ILE A 265 -13.28 9.05 2.85
C ILE A 265 -13.79 7.88 2.02
N PRO A 266 -14.96 7.95 1.34
CA PRO A 266 -15.48 6.78 0.64
C PRO A 266 -14.57 6.35 -0.52
N LEU A 267 -13.83 7.27 -1.12
CA LEU A 267 -12.84 6.96 -2.17
C LEU A 267 -11.65 6.18 -1.63
N ASN A 268 -11.26 6.41 -0.38
CA ASN A 268 -10.27 5.58 0.30
C ASN A 268 -10.85 4.24 0.76
N ALA A 269 -12.07 4.25 1.28
CA ALA A 269 -12.74 3.09 1.85
C ALA A 269 -13.15 2.05 0.80
N VAL A 270 -13.57 2.47 -0.40
CA VAL A 270 -13.99 1.55 -1.47
C VAL A 270 -12.86 0.61 -1.88
N PHE A 271 -11.60 1.09 -1.89
CA PHE A 271 -10.45 0.23 -2.16
C PHE A 271 -10.30 -0.84 -1.07
N GLY A 272 -10.44 -0.47 0.20
CA GLY A 272 -10.27 -1.42 1.29
C GLY A 272 -11.38 -2.46 1.36
N PHE A 273 -12.64 -2.06 1.13
CA PHE A 273 -13.76 -2.98 1.03
C PHE A 273 -13.65 -3.90 -0.19
N ALA A 274 -13.30 -3.37 -1.37
CA ALA A 274 -13.14 -4.16 -2.58
C ALA A 274 -11.97 -5.15 -2.48
N ALA A 275 -10.85 -4.73 -1.85
CA ALA A 275 -9.72 -5.62 -1.58
C ALA A 275 -10.12 -6.78 -0.67
N ALA A 276 -10.84 -6.51 0.42
CA ALA A 276 -11.31 -7.54 1.33
C ALA A 276 -12.36 -8.45 0.68
N PHE A 277 -13.26 -7.91 -0.14
CA PHE A 277 -14.22 -8.69 -0.92
C PHE A 277 -13.50 -9.65 -1.88
N LEU A 278 -12.53 -9.15 -2.64
CA LEU A 278 -11.77 -9.99 -3.56
C LEU A 278 -10.96 -11.06 -2.82
N THR A 279 -10.30 -10.73 -1.71
CA THR A 279 -9.46 -11.68 -0.99
C THR A 279 -10.27 -12.70 -0.20
N ALA A 280 -11.20 -12.25 0.65
CA ALA A 280 -11.94 -13.14 1.55
C ALA A 280 -12.97 -13.99 0.81
N TYR A 281 -13.73 -13.38 -0.12
CA TYR A 281 -14.82 -14.05 -0.81
C TYR A 281 -14.39 -14.62 -2.17
N VAL A 282 -13.88 -13.79 -3.09
CA VAL A 282 -13.59 -14.25 -4.45
C VAL A 282 -12.44 -15.26 -4.47
N ALA A 283 -11.29 -14.88 -3.92
CA ALA A 283 -10.10 -15.72 -3.82
C ALA A 283 -10.27 -16.87 -2.82
N GLY A 284 -10.84 -16.58 -1.65
CA GLY A 284 -11.02 -17.58 -0.58
C GLY A 284 -12.06 -18.65 -0.91
N GLN A 285 -13.22 -18.25 -1.46
CA GLN A 285 -14.39 -19.11 -1.61
C GLN A 285 -14.70 -19.44 -3.06
N VAL A 286 -14.81 -18.45 -3.95
CA VAL A 286 -15.27 -18.68 -5.33
C VAL A 286 -14.26 -19.46 -6.17
N VAL A 287 -12.98 -19.10 -6.12
CA VAL A 287 -11.92 -19.79 -6.88
C VAL A 287 -11.86 -21.29 -6.56
N SER A 288 -12.10 -21.67 -5.31
CA SER A 288 -12.10 -23.08 -4.91
C SER A 288 -13.37 -23.82 -5.28
N ARG A 289 -14.54 -23.18 -5.17
CA ARG A 289 -15.80 -23.75 -5.67
C ARG A 289 -15.72 -24.06 -7.18
N ALA A 290 -14.92 -23.29 -7.91
CA ALA A 290 -14.63 -23.51 -9.33
C ALA A 290 -13.57 -24.61 -9.60
N ASP A 291 -13.04 -25.27 -8.57
CA ASP A 291 -11.94 -26.25 -8.66
C ASP A 291 -10.64 -25.66 -9.25
N LEU A 292 -10.35 -24.39 -8.91
CA LEU A 292 -9.18 -23.65 -9.42
C LEU A 292 -8.16 -23.28 -8.33
N ASP A 293 -8.13 -24.02 -7.22
CA ASP A 293 -7.25 -23.74 -6.08
C ASP A 293 -5.76 -23.67 -6.47
N ASN A 294 -5.30 -24.49 -7.42
CA ASN A 294 -3.91 -24.44 -7.88
C ASN A 294 -3.59 -23.16 -8.68
N TYR A 295 -4.59 -22.49 -9.26
CA TYR A 295 -4.43 -21.31 -10.11
C TYR A 295 -4.57 -19.99 -9.36
N ILE A 296 -4.83 -20.02 -8.05
CA ILE A 296 -5.03 -18.82 -7.23
C ILE A 296 -3.83 -17.83 -7.28
N GLY A 297 -2.61 -18.35 -7.46
CA GLY A 297 -1.41 -17.53 -7.63
C GLY A 297 -1.46 -16.64 -8.85
N VAL A 298 -1.89 -17.19 -9.99
CA VAL A 298 -2.10 -16.41 -11.22
C VAL A 298 -3.23 -15.40 -11.05
N PHE A 299 -4.36 -15.81 -10.47
CA PHE A 299 -5.48 -14.89 -10.22
C PHE A 299 -5.07 -13.69 -9.36
N THR A 300 -4.40 -13.93 -8.24
CA THR A 300 -3.95 -12.86 -7.33
C THR A 300 -2.84 -12.00 -7.91
N ALA A 301 -2.11 -12.48 -8.94
CA ALA A 301 -1.13 -11.71 -9.69
C ALA A 301 -1.77 -10.72 -10.69
N ILE A 302 -2.94 -11.02 -11.23
CA ILE A 302 -3.65 -10.18 -12.24
C ILE A 302 -3.83 -8.73 -11.75
N PRO A 303 -4.33 -8.44 -10.53
CA PRO A 303 -4.51 -7.06 -10.07
C PRO A 303 -3.21 -6.26 -10.07
N ALA A 304 -2.08 -6.88 -9.70
CA ALA A 304 -0.78 -6.22 -9.69
C ALA A 304 -0.28 -5.96 -11.12
N GLY A 305 -0.40 -6.94 -12.02
CA GLY A 305 0.00 -6.80 -13.42
C GLY A 305 -0.82 -5.74 -14.17
N VAL A 306 -2.13 -5.77 -14.00
CA VAL A 306 -3.04 -4.76 -14.56
C VAL A 306 -2.74 -3.39 -13.98
N ALA A 307 -2.53 -3.28 -12.66
CA ALA A 307 -2.16 -2.00 -12.04
C ALA A 307 -0.83 -1.46 -12.57
N ALA A 308 0.16 -2.32 -12.79
CA ALA A 308 1.46 -1.93 -13.33
C ALA A 308 1.36 -1.36 -14.74
N ILE A 309 0.64 -2.05 -15.63
CA ILE A 309 0.43 -1.62 -17.00
C ILE A 309 -0.38 -0.33 -17.04
N LEU A 310 -1.50 -0.28 -16.32
CA LEU A 310 -2.39 0.87 -16.33
C LEU A 310 -1.82 2.09 -15.61
N SER A 311 -0.92 1.94 -14.64
CA SER A 311 -0.26 3.10 -14.00
C SER A 311 0.55 3.94 -15.01
N LEU A 312 1.13 3.30 -16.03
CA LEU A 312 1.82 3.99 -17.13
C LEU A 312 0.86 4.74 -18.07
N VAL A 313 -0.36 4.23 -18.21
CA VAL A 313 -1.40 4.79 -19.09
C VAL A 313 -2.17 5.90 -18.38
N THR A 314 -2.68 5.62 -17.19
CA THR A 314 -3.47 6.54 -16.36
C THR A 314 -2.71 7.83 -16.06
N GLY A 315 -1.41 7.77 -15.81
CA GLY A 315 -0.57 8.96 -15.63
C GLY A 315 -0.50 9.86 -16.88
N ARG A 316 -0.55 9.29 -18.08
CA ARG A 316 -0.62 10.05 -19.35
C ARG A 316 -2.03 10.57 -19.61
N VAL A 317 -3.04 9.72 -19.44
CA VAL A 317 -4.45 10.08 -19.63
C VAL A 317 -4.84 11.23 -18.71
N ALA A 318 -4.44 11.19 -17.43
CA ALA A 318 -4.73 12.23 -16.45
C ALA A 318 -4.17 13.61 -16.81
N LYS A 319 -3.12 13.68 -17.65
CA LYS A 319 -2.61 14.96 -18.17
C LYS A 319 -3.57 15.62 -19.17
N TYR A 320 -4.32 14.82 -19.94
CA TYR A 320 -5.24 15.29 -20.96
C TYR A 320 -6.68 15.44 -20.45
N THR A 321 -7.16 14.48 -19.64
CA THR A 321 -8.55 14.44 -19.16
C THR A 321 -8.71 15.01 -17.74
N GLY A 322 -7.59 15.28 -17.05
CA GLY A 322 -7.56 15.59 -15.63
C GLY A 322 -7.63 14.34 -14.73
N LYS A 323 -7.32 14.51 -13.45
CA LYS A 323 -7.30 13.41 -12.45
C LYS A 323 -8.70 12.84 -12.15
N GLY A 324 -9.76 13.63 -12.34
CA GLY A 324 -11.12 13.28 -11.94
C GLY A 324 -11.74 12.09 -12.68
N PRO A 325 -11.81 12.10 -14.03
CA PRO A 325 -12.35 10.98 -14.78
C PRO A 325 -11.62 9.66 -14.51
N VAL A 326 -10.30 9.72 -14.29
CA VAL A 326 -9.49 8.54 -13.94
C VAL A 326 -9.90 7.97 -12.58
N LEU A 327 -10.07 8.82 -11.56
CA LEU A 327 -10.52 8.38 -10.23
C LEU A 327 -11.94 7.82 -10.23
N ILE A 328 -12.85 8.47 -10.96
CA ILE A 328 -14.23 7.99 -11.11
C ILE A 328 -14.23 6.63 -11.82
N GLY A 329 -13.46 6.47 -12.89
CA GLY A 329 -13.30 5.18 -13.58
C GLY A 329 -12.80 4.07 -12.66
N GLY A 330 -11.86 4.38 -11.76
CA GLY A 330 -11.40 3.43 -10.74
C GLY A 330 -12.48 3.05 -9.72
N ALA A 331 -13.24 4.02 -9.22
CA ALA A 331 -14.37 3.75 -8.32
C ALA A 331 -15.46 2.91 -9.00
N VAL A 332 -15.77 3.19 -10.27
CA VAL A 332 -16.68 2.38 -11.09
C VAL A 332 -16.15 0.96 -11.25
N ALA A 333 -14.86 0.76 -11.47
CA ALA A 333 -14.28 -0.58 -11.59
C ALA A 333 -14.47 -1.42 -10.31
N PHE A 334 -14.29 -0.83 -9.11
CA PHE A 334 -14.61 -1.51 -7.86
C PHE A 334 -16.10 -1.83 -7.71
N GLY A 335 -16.98 -0.91 -8.11
CA GLY A 335 -18.42 -1.15 -8.13
C GLY A 335 -18.81 -2.27 -9.09
N CYS A 336 -18.24 -2.30 -10.30
CA CYS A 336 -18.47 -3.35 -11.29
C CYS A 336 -17.96 -4.73 -10.83
N LEU A 337 -16.83 -4.76 -10.09
CA LEU A 337 -16.32 -5.98 -9.47
C LEU A 337 -17.38 -6.60 -8.55
N ALA A 338 -18.05 -5.82 -7.70
CA ALA A 338 -19.10 -6.34 -6.84
C ALA A 338 -20.42 -6.62 -7.61
N ALA A 339 -20.79 -5.73 -8.53
CA ALA A 339 -22.04 -5.84 -9.29
C ALA A 339 -22.11 -7.10 -10.17
N MET A 340 -20.97 -7.59 -10.70
CA MET A 340 -20.98 -8.82 -11.48
C MET A 340 -21.37 -10.04 -10.63
N PHE A 341 -20.93 -10.13 -9.38
CA PHE A 341 -21.32 -11.22 -8.47
C PHE A 341 -22.78 -11.07 -8.02
N MET A 342 -23.28 -9.83 -7.91
CA MET A 342 -24.70 -9.59 -7.66
C MET A 342 -25.60 -10.11 -8.80
N ILE A 343 -25.13 -10.03 -10.05
CA ILE A 343 -25.86 -10.52 -11.23
C ILE A 343 -25.67 -12.03 -11.41
N TYR A 344 -24.46 -12.54 -11.17
CA TYR A 344 -24.10 -13.95 -11.30
C TYR A 344 -23.31 -14.43 -10.06
N PRO A 345 -24.02 -14.85 -8.99
CA PRO A 345 -23.40 -15.18 -7.70
C PRO A 345 -22.49 -16.42 -7.71
N GLU A 346 -22.70 -17.33 -8.68
CA GLU A 346 -21.87 -18.51 -8.83
C GLU A 346 -20.45 -18.13 -9.27
N GLY A 347 -20.33 -17.28 -10.29
CA GLY A 347 -19.08 -16.58 -10.63
C GLY A 347 -17.86 -17.47 -10.89
N ASP A 348 -18.06 -18.72 -11.31
CA ASP A 348 -17.08 -19.80 -11.27
C ASP A 348 -16.25 -19.98 -12.54
N SER A 349 -16.69 -19.42 -13.68
CA SER A 349 -15.92 -19.54 -14.92
C SER A 349 -14.61 -18.75 -14.90
N TRP A 350 -13.58 -19.31 -15.55
CA TRP A 350 -12.27 -18.65 -15.74
C TRP A 350 -12.36 -17.22 -16.25
N ALA A 351 -13.15 -17.00 -17.32
CA ALA A 351 -13.29 -15.68 -17.92
C ALA A 351 -13.91 -14.67 -16.94
N PHE A 352 -14.88 -15.12 -16.13
CA PHE A 352 -15.51 -14.30 -15.12
C PHE A 352 -14.53 -13.91 -14.01
N LEU A 353 -13.77 -14.87 -13.49
CA LEU A 353 -12.75 -14.61 -12.46
C LEU A 353 -11.63 -13.71 -12.98
N ILE A 354 -11.10 -13.96 -14.18
CA ILE A 354 -10.10 -13.07 -14.81
C ILE A 354 -10.65 -11.64 -14.89
N THR A 355 -11.92 -11.48 -15.26
CA THR A 355 -12.57 -10.16 -15.34
C THR A 355 -12.67 -9.50 -13.96
N ALA A 356 -13.08 -10.24 -12.92
CA ALA A 356 -13.14 -9.76 -11.54
C ALA A 356 -11.78 -9.26 -11.04
N PHE A 357 -10.73 -10.09 -11.15
CA PHE A 357 -9.37 -9.72 -10.75
C PHE A 357 -8.81 -8.55 -11.59
N THR A 358 -9.19 -8.46 -12.87
CA THR A 358 -8.81 -7.32 -13.73
C THR A 358 -9.46 -6.01 -13.27
N LEU A 359 -10.74 -6.03 -12.90
CA LEU A 359 -11.44 -4.84 -12.40
C LEU A 359 -10.81 -4.32 -11.10
N MET A 360 -10.40 -5.22 -10.20
CA MET A 360 -9.61 -4.83 -9.02
C MET A 360 -8.31 -4.13 -9.43
N GLY A 361 -7.59 -4.67 -10.42
CA GLY A 361 -6.35 -4.07 -10.94
C GLY A 361 -6.57 -2.68 -11.53
N ILE A 362 -7.65 -2.48 -12.29
CA ILE A 362 -8.04 -1.17 -12.82
C ILE A 362 -8.23 -0.18 -11.67
N GLY A 363 -9.05 -0.53 -10.67
CA GLY A 363 -9.29 0.31 -9.51
C GLY A 363 -7.99 0.62 -8.74
N ARG A 364 -7.18 -0.40 -8.45
CA ARG A 364 -5.88 -0.29 -7.77
C ARG A 364 -4.93 0.68 -8.46
N SER A 365 -4.86 0.65 -9.80
CA SER A 365 -4.00 1.58 -10.57
C SER A 365 -4.32 3.06 -10.29
N THR A 366 -5.61 3.37 -10.18
CA THR A 366 -6.06 4.74 -9.91
C THR A 366 -5.80 5.15 -8.46
N PHE A 367 -5.93 4.20 -7.54
CA PHE A 367 -5.72 4.39 -6.10
C PHE A 367 -4.24 4.62 -5.76
N GLU A 368 -3.33 3.83 -6.34
CA GLU A 368 -1.91 3.96 -6.03
C GLU A 368 -1.28 5.18 -6.71
N GLY A 369 -1.71 5.54 -7.93
CA GLY A 369 -1.18 6.68 -8.66
C GLY A 369 -2.00 7.97 -8.49
N THR A 370 -3.15 8.03 -9.16
CA THR A 370 -3.91 9.28 -9.36
C THR A 370 -4.49 9.82 -8.05
N LEU A 371 -4.90 8.95 -7.14
CA LEU A 371 -5.49 9.33 -5.85
C LEU A 371 -4.46 10.00 -4.96
N ARG A 372 -3.29 9.38 -4.77
CA ARG A 372 -2.19 9.97 -4.00
C ARG A 372 -1.78 11.33 -4.56
N ALA A 373 -1.68 11.43 -5.89
CA ALA A 373 -1.40 12.70 -6.56
C ALA A 373 -2.52 13.74 -6.37
N THR A 374 -3.77 13.32 -6.20
CA THR A 374 -4.90 14.24 -5.92
C THR A 374 -4.89 14.71 -4.48
N PHE A 375 -4.59 13.83 -3.52
CA PHE A 375 -4.43 14.21 -2.11
C PHE A 375 -3.27 15.18 -1.93
N ALA A 376 -2.15 14.98 -2.64
CA ALA A 376 -1.03 15.91 -2.62
C ALA A 376 -1.43 17.31 -3.12
N ASP A 377 -2.28 17.39 -4.14
CA ASP A 377 -2.78 18.67 -4.66
C ASP A 377 -3.81 19.33 -3.73
N TYR A 378 -4.79 18.56 -3.23
CA TYR A 378 -5.93 19.10 -2.47
C TYR A 378 -5.52 19.53 -1.06
N PHE A 379 -4.53 18.86 -0.49
CA PHE A 379 -4.07 19.06 0.88
C PHE A 379 -2.58 19.43 0.91
N SER A 380 -2.12 20.22 -0.05
CA SER A 380 -0.71 20.61 -0.18
C SER A 380 -0.14 21.30 1.06
N LYS A 381 -1.01 21.91 1.89
CA LYS A 381 -0.68 22.55 3.17
C LYS A 381 -0.39 21.56 4.31
N ASP A 382 -0.89 20.31 4.21
CA ASP A 382 -0.74 19.27 5.24
C ASP A 382 -0.65 17.86 4.62
N LEU A 383 0.46 17.63 3.89
CA LEU A 383 0.71 16.35 3.21
C LEU A 383 0.82 15.18 4.18
N GLU A 384 1.40 15.40 5.37
CA GLU A 384 1.53 14.35 6.40
C GLU A 384 0.15 13.87 6.86
N GLY A 385 -0.76 14.79 7.20
CA GLY A 385 -2.13 14.46 7.58
C GLY A 385 -2.93 13.84 6.43
N ALA A 386 -2.68 14.26 5.19
CA ALA A 386 -3.36 13.75 4.00
C ALA A 386 -3.00 12.27 3.73
N PHE A 387 -1.71 11.93 3.71
CA PHE A 387 -1.26 10.56 3.49
C PHE A 387 -1.56 9.64 4.68
N ALA A 388 -1.52 10.17 5.91
CA ALA A 388 -1.98 9.43 7.10
C ALA A 388 -3.48 9.09 7.01
N ASN A 389 -4.32 10.01 6.52
CA ASN A 389 -5.75 9.74 6.29
C ASN A 389 -5.98 8.67 5.22
N ILE A 390 -5.20 8.63 4.13
CA ILE A 390 -5.29 7.54 3.14
C ILE A 390 -5.09 6.19 3.84
N ILE A 391 -4.00 6.05 4.61
CA ILE A 391 -3.66 4.80 5.32
C ILE A 391 -4.75 4.41 6.32
N LEU A 392 -5.19 5.36 7.17
CA LEU A 392 -6.23 5.12 8.16
C LEU A 392 -7.53 4.65 7.51
N GLN A 393 -7.99 5.38 6.51
CA GLN A 393 -9.32 5.15 5.93
C GLN A 393 -9.34 3.86 5.11
N SER A 394 -8.35 3.61 4.25
CA SER A 394 -8.29 2.36 3.49
C SER A 394 -7.99 1.16 4.40
N GLY A 395 -7.02 1.30 5.31
CA GLY A 395 -6.58 0.21 6.19
C GLY A 395 -7.64 -0.20 7.21
N LEU A 396 -8.34 0.77 7.83
CA LEU A 396 -9.47 0.46 8.71
C LEU A 396 -10.64 -0.14 7.93
N SER A 397 -10.96 0.37 6.73
CA SER A 397 -12.04 -0.24 5.92
C SER A 397 -11.74 -1.69 5.54
N SER A 398 -10.49 -2.02 5.17
CA SER A 398 -10.06 -3.41 4.94
C SER A 398 -10.19 -4.26 6.21
N ALA A 399 -9.67 -3.78 7.34
CA ALA A 399 -9.75 -4.53 8.60
C ALA A 399 -11.21 -4.78 9.03
N THR A 400 -12.05 -3.74 8.95
CA THR A 400 -13.49 -3.84 9.24
C THR A 400 -14.17 -4.84 8.31
N ALA A 401 -13.86 -4.83 7.01
CA ALA A 401 -14.42 -5.78 6.05
C ALA A 401 -14.01 -7.23 6.36
N PHE A 402 -12.71 -7.48 6.60
CA PHE A 402 -12.21 -8.80 6.95
C PHE A 402 -12.83 -9.34 8.25
N PHE A 403 -13.09 -8.49 9.25
CA PHE A 403 -13.74 -8.94 10.48
C PHE A 403 -15.26 -9.09 10.35
N LEU A 404 -15.95 -8.25 9.57
CA LEU A 404 -17.41 -8.28 9.48
C LEU A 404 -17.96 -9.25 8.44
N PHE A 405 -17.27 -9.44 7.32
CA PHE A 405 -17.78 -10.27 6.22
C PHE A 405 -18.10 -11.72 6.63
N PRO A 406 -17.29 -12.40 7.46
CA PRO A 406 -17.61 -13.73 7.97
C PRO A 406 -18.81 -13.78 8.94
N HIS A 407 -19.37 -12.65 9.37
CA HIS A 407 -20.50 -12.65 10.31
C HIS A 407 -21.84 -12.46 9.62
N PHE A 408 -21.86 -12.25 8.31
CA PHE A 408 -23.10 -12.11 7.53
C PHE A 408 -23.65 -13.48 7.12
N GLY A 409 -24.11 -14.25 8.11
CA GLY A 409 -24.69 -15.58 7.89
C GLY A 409 -26.08 -15.58 7.24
N CYS A 410 -26.46 -16.72 6.68
CA CYS A 410 -27.83 -17.03 6.23
C CYS A 410 -28.20 -18.48 6.58
N SER A 411 -29.51 -18.78 6.57
CA SER A 411 -29.98 -20.16 6.76
C SER A 411 -30.00 -20.92 5.45
N LYS A 412 -29.61 -22.20 5.47
CA LYS A 412 -29.68 -23.13 4.32
C LYS A 412 -31.08 -23.26 3.72
N ASP A 413 -32.11 -23.08 4.55
CA ASP A 413 -33.53 -23.13 4.11
C ASP A 413 -34.00 -21.83 3.45
N SER A 414 -33.15 -20.80 3.41
CA SER A 414 -33.44 -19.57 2.70
C SER A 414 -33.38 -19.82 1.19
N SER A 415 -34.48 -19.57 0.47
CA SER A 415 -34.54 -19.65 -1.00
C SER A 415 -33.75 -18.54 -1.73
N SER A 416 -32.88 -17.82 -1.02
CA SER A 416 -32.07 -16.74 -1.56
C SER A 416 -30.89 -17.30 -2.36
N THR A 417 -30.82 -16.95 -3.65
CA THR A 417 -29.66 -17.23 -4.53
C THR A 417 -28.34 -16.66 -4.00
N TYR A 418 -28.41 -15.70 -3.07
CA TYR A 418 -27.26 -15.03 -2.46
C TYR A 418 -26.79 -15.68 -1.15
N CYS A 419 -27.38 -16.82 -0.77
CA CYS A 419 -26.92 -17.62 0.36
C CYS A 419 -25.91 -18.67 -0.15
N VAL A 420 -24.62 -18.41 0.06
CA VAL A 420 -23.53 -19.23 -0.49
C VAL A 420 -22.84 -20.01 0.62
N GLU A 421 -22.63 -21.31 0.36
CA GLU A 421 -21.83 -22.18 1.22
C GLU A 421 -20.34 -21.86 1.04
N TYR A 422 -19.67 -21.55 2.13
CA TYR A 422 -18.22 -21.36 2.20
C TYR A 422 -17.53 -22.72 2.39
N LYS A 423 -16.21 -22.76 2.21
CA LYS A 423 -15.37 -23.96 2.39
C LYS A 423 -15.50 -24.60 3.78
N ASP A 424 -15.80 -23.79 4.79
CA ASP A 424 -16.04 -24.21 6.18
C ASP A 424 -17.41 -24.89 6.39
N GLY A 425 -18.24 -24.98 5.34
CA GLY A 425 -19.60 -25.51 5.39
C GLY A 425 -20.61 -24.54 6.00
N SER A 426 -20.20 -23.31 6.34
CA SER A 426 -21.11 -22.26 6.82
C SER A 426 -21.73 -21.49 5.64
N TYR A 427 -22.92 -20.93 5.87
CA TYR A 427 -23.70 -20.26 4.84
C TYR A 427 -23.69 -18.74 5.06
N HIS A 428 -23.28 -17.97 4.05
CA HIS A 428 -23.15 -16.52 4.11
C HIS A 428 -23.98 -15.80 3.06
N ASN A 429 -24.54 -14.66 3.46
CA ASN A 429 -25.28 -13.75 2.61
C ASN A 429 -24.32 -12.79 1.87
N VAL A 430 -23.93 -13.18 0.66
CA VAL A 430 -22.92 -12.45 -0.12
C VAL A 430 -23.45 -11.12 -0.67
N LEU A 431 -24.77 -10.96 -0.76
CA LEU A 431 -25.41 -9.72 -1.22
C LEU A 431 -25.02 -8.51 -0.34
N VAL A 432 -24.84 -8.72 0.97
CA VAL A 432 -24.46 -7.66 1.89
C VAL A 432 -23.06 -7.15 1.58
N LEU A 433 -22.13 -8.06 1.26
CA LEU A 433 -20.74 -7.72 0.93
C LEU A 433 -20.71 -6.90 -0.37
N GLU A 434 -21.45 -7.34 -1.39
CA GLU A 434 -21.56 -6.66 -2.67
C GLU A 434 -22.17 -5.25 -2.52
N LEU A 435 -23.25 -5.13 -1.75
CA LEU A 435 -23.89 -3.84 -1.46
C LEU A 435 -22.94 -2.88 -0.75
N VAL A 436 -22.15 -3.34 0.21
CA VAL A 436 -21.14 -2.50 0.89
C VAL A 436 -20.15 -1.91 -0.12
N VAL A 437 -19.64 -2.72 -1.04
CA VAL A 437 -18.68 -2.26 -2.08
C VAL A 437 -19.36 -1.29 -3.06
N ILE A 438 -20.54 -1.64 -3.58
CA ILE A 438 -21.27 -0.83 -4.57
C ILE A 438 -21.69 0.52 -3.98
N LEU A 439 -22.29 0.53 -2.78
CA LEU A 439 -22.72 1.75 -2.12
C LEU A 439 -21.52 2.64 -1.81
N THR A 440 -20.40 2.07 -1.35
CA THR A 440 -19.18 2.85 -1.09
C THR A 440 -18.59 3.40 -2.38
N ALA A 441 -18.62 2.66 -3.50
CA ALA A 441 -18.20 3.14 -4.81
C ALA A 441 -19.04 4.34 -5.30
N VAL A 442 -20.37 4.26 -5.13
CA VAL A 442 -21.28 5.37 -5.46
C VAL A 442 -20.98 6.60 -4.59
N LEU A 443 -20.82 6.40 -3.28
CA LEU A 443 -20.43 7.47 -2.35
C LEU A 443 -19.04 8.05 -2.67
N ALA A 444 -18.11 7.24 -3.16
CA ALA A 444 -16.78 7.69 -3.59
C ALA A 444 -16.86 8.65 -4.76
N ILE A 445 -17.73 8.36 -5.75
CA ILE A 445 -17.94 9.23 -6.91
C ILE A 445 -18.55 10.56 -6.47
N PHE A 446 -19.67 10.53 -5.73
CA PHE A 446 -20.32 11.75 -5.25
C PHE A 446 -19.44 12.57 -4.30
N GLY A 447 -18.74 11.88 -3.40
CA GLY A 447 -17.78 12.49 -2.48
C GLY A 447 -16.64 13.19 -3.23
N TYR A 448 -16.03 12.51 -4.20
CA TYR A 448 -14.99 13.10 -5.03
C TYR A 448 -15.48 14.35 -5.78
N LEU A 449 -16.65 14.26 -6.44
CA LEU A 449 -17.23 15.40 -7.17
C LEU A 449 -17.47 16.61 -6.25
N ARG A 450 -17.95 16.35 -5.03
CA ARG A 450 -18.16 17.40 -4.03
C ARG A 450 -16.85 18.00 -3.54
N ALA A 451 -15.85 17.17 -3.23
CA ALA A 451 -14.52 17.62 -2.83
C ALA A 451 -13.85 18.47 -3.93
N SER A 452 -13.99 18.05 -5.20
CA SER A 452 -13.47 18.77 -6.36
C SER A 452 -14.13 20.14 -6.53
N ALA A 453 -15.45 20.23 -6.33
CA ALA A 453 -16.17 21.50 -6.37
C ALA A 453 -15.72 22.45 -5.25
N LEU A 454 -15.45 21.93 -4.04
CA LEU A 454 -14.93 22.71 -2.93
C LEU A 454 -13.50 23.22 -3.20
N ASP A 455 -12.63 22.36 -3.74
CA ASP A 455 -11.25 22.72 -4.08
C ASP A 455 -11.18 23.81 -5.15
N ARG A 456 -12.03 23.73 -6.18
CA ARG A 456 -12.14 24.78 -7.21
C ARG A 456 -12.54 26.13 -6.60
N LYS A 457 -13.51 26.13 -5.68
CA LYS A 457 -13.96 27.34 -4.98
C LYS A 457 -12.87 27.91 -4.07
N GLU A 458 -12.09 27.07 -3.39
CA GLU A 458 -10.96 27.52 -2.57
C GLU A 458 -9.88 28.18 -3.45
N LYS A 459 -9.49 27.52 -4.55
CA LYS A 459 -8.50 28.07 -5.50
C LYS A 459 -8.94 29.38 -6.14
N GLU A 460 -10.22 29.52 -6.46
CA GLU A 460 -10.79 30.77 -6.99
C GLU A 460 -10.71 31.89 -5.94
N LYS A 461 -11.08 31.61 -4.68
CA LYS A 461 -10.95 32.58 -3.58
C LYS A 461 -9.50 32.99 -3.35
N ASP A 462 -8.58 32.03 -3.35
CA ASP A 462 -7.14 32.31 -3.18
C ASP A 462 -6.58 33.14 -4.34
N ARG A 463 -7.08 32.91 -5.58
CA ARG A 463 -6.70 33.72 -6.75
C ARG A 463 -7.19 35.16 -6.61
N LEU A 464 -8.47 35.34 -6.29
CA LEU A 464 -9.06 36.67 -6.07
C LEU A 464 -8.35 37.41 -4.93
N ALA A 465 -8.06 36.73 -3.81
CA ALA A 465 -7.33 37.33 -2.70
C ALA A 465 -5.93 37.82 -3.10
N LYS A 466 -5.22 37.08 -3.97
CA LYS A 466 -3.92 37.50 -4.52
C LYS A 466 -4.04 38.69 -5.47
N GLU A 467 -5.07 38.72 -6.30
CA GLU A 467 -5.37 39.85 -7.20
C GLU A 467 -5.67 41.14 -6.39
N PHE A 468 -6.38 41.04 -5.26
CA PHE A 468 -6.64 42.20 -4.39
C PHE A 468 -5.44 42.62 -3.52
N ALA A 469 -4.52 41.70 -3.19
CA ALA A 469 -3.34 42.01 -2.38
C ALA A 469 -2.19 42.66 -3.17
N ASN A 470 -2.15 42.45 -4.49
CA ASN A 470 -1.24 43.13 -5.42
C ASN A 470 -2.06 43.86 -6.49
N PRO A 471 -2.71 44.99 -6.15
CA PRO A 471 -3.28 45.85 -7.17
C PRO A 471 -2.12 46.40 -8.02
N VAL A 472 -2.13 46.07 -9.31
CA VAL A 472 -1.20 46.62 -10.32
C VAL A 472 -1.31 48.13 -10.37
#